data_AF-A0A915CNZ5-F1
#
_entry.id   AF-A0A915CNZ5-F1
#
_cell.length_a   1.000
_cell.length_b   1.000
_cell.length_c   1.000
_cell.angle_alpha   90.00
_cell.angle_beta   90.00
_cell.angle_gamma   90.00
#
_symmetry.space_group_name_H-M   'P 1'
#
loop_
_entity.id
_entity.type
_entity.pdbx_description
1 polymer ?
#
loop_
_entity_poly.entity_id
_entity_poly.type
_entity_poly.pdbx_seq_one_letter_code
_entity_poly.pdbx_strand_id
1 'polypeptide(L)'
;MQKHNWKMKQELLSQKNEGKQWHAGGRKLGLIQTKREGIRKRRKQEPLRRSASVQASFLQLGEISEFGNLVDEYVACLKEKLAAVTITPKCHLLFVHVRNFMYQHLFWGLISEQSIEALHAMVNKDERRLASLRNRSEILEKIMQYSFLRNVLFDMEIACEDEEELFQ
;
A
#
# COMPACT_ATOMS: atom_id res chain seq x y z
N MET A 1 -32.70 -5.68 1.55
CA MET A 1 -31.49 -6.02 2.35
C MET A 1 -30.52 -4.83 2.40
N GLN A 2 -30.74 -3.81 3.24
CA GLN A 2 -29.92 -2.57 3.27
C GLN A 2 -29.44 -2.16 4.69
N LYS A 3 -29.22 -3.11 5.61
CA LYS A 3 -28.81 -2.80 7.01
C LYS A 3 -27.33 -3.00 7.32
N HIS A 4 -26.52 -3.56 6.42
CA HIS A 4 -25.09 -3.86 6.70
C HIS A 4 -24.10 -2.72 6.39
N ASN A 5 -24.47 -1.75 5.55
CA ASN A 5 -23.50 -0.75 5.08
C ASN A 5 -23.28 0.42 6.08
N TRP A 6 -24.22 0.66 7.01
CA TRP A 6 -24.14 1.77 7.96
C TRP A 6 -23.22 1.49 9.15
N LYS A 7 -23.20 0.24 9.65
CA LYS A 7 -22.32 -0.16 10.76
C LYS A 7 -20.84 -0.10 10.36
N MET A 8 -20.51 -0.61 9.18
CA MET A 8 -19.15 -0.59 8.64
C MET A 8 -18.63 0.86 8.44
N LYS A 9 -19.50 1.78 8.04
CA LYS A 9 -19.14 3.21 7.90
C LYS A 9 -18.84 3.87 9.25
N GLN A 10 -19.56 3.49 10.31
CA GLN A 10 -19.29 4.00 11.66
C GLN A 10 -18.02 3.43 12.28
N GLU A 11 -17.74 2.14 12.07
CA GLU A 11 -16.47 1.52 12.48
C GLU A 11 -15.27 2.16 11.78
N LEU A 12 -15.36 2.40 10.46
CA LEU A 12 -14.33 3.10 9.69
C LEU A 12 -14.12 4.55 10.17
N LEU A 13 -15.20 5.25 10.57
CA LEU A 13 -15.12 6.58 11.15
C LEU A 13 -14.49 6.56 12.55
N SER A 14 -14.78 5.55 13.37
CA SER A 14 -14.16 5.32 14.68
C SER A 14 -12.66 5.09 14.55
N GLN A 15 -12.26 4.16 13.69
CA GLN A 15 -10.85 3.85 13.42
C GLN A 15 -10.08 5.06 12.86
N LYS A 16 -10.73 5.87 12.01
CA LYS A 16 -10.14 7.11 11.49
C LYS A 16 -9.95 8.18 12.58
N ASN A 17 -10.83 8.22 13.57
CA ASN A 17 -10.73 9.13 14.71
C ASN A 17 -9.68 8.66 15.71
N GLU A 18 -9.57 7.35 15.97
CA GLU A 18 -8.49 6.75 16.76
C GLU A 18 -7.12 7.04 16.13
N GLY A 19 -6.97 6.82 14.82
CA GLY A 19 -5.71 7.13 14.11
C GLY A 19 -5.29 8.60 14.24
N LYS A 20 -6.25 9.54 14.22
CA LYS A 20 -5.98 10.97 14.46
C LYS A 20 -5.52 11.25 15.89
N GLN A 21 -6.06 10.54 16.88
CA GLN A 21 -5.64 10.64 18.28
C GLN A 21 -4.22 10.12 18.46
N TRP A 22 -3.86 8.99 17.85
CA TRP A 22 -2.49 8.47 17.86
C TRP A 22 -1.48 9.42 17.19
N HIS A 23 -1.85 10.04 16.06
CA HIS A 23 -1.03 11.09 15.44
C HIS A 23 -0.87 12.33 16.34
N ALA A 24 -1.89 12.70 17.11
CA ALA A 24 -1.81 13.79 18.07
C ALA A 24 -0.92 13.42 19.28
N GLY A 25 -1.05 12.19 19.80
CA GLY A 25 -0.22 11.66 20.88
C GLY A 25 1.26 11.56 20.47
N GLY A 26 1.54 10.98 19.31
CA GLY A 26 2.91 10.86 18.77
C GLY A 26 3.57 12.23 18.51
N ARG A 27 2.79 13.26 18.17
CA ARG A 27 3.29 14.65 18.09
C ARG A 27 3.62 15.24 19.46
N LYS A 28 2.76 15.03 20.47
CA LYS A 28 3.02 15.49 21.84
C LYS A 28 4.27 14.85 22.44
N LEU A 29 4.54 13.60 22.07
CA LEU A 29 5.69 12.84 22.55
C LEU A 29 6.97 13.05 21.73
N GLY A 30 6.97 13.94 20.73
CA GLY A 30 8.13 14.18 19.85
C GLY A 30 8.52 12.99 18.96
N LEU A 31 7.70 11.94 18.91
CA LEU A 31 7.93 10.72 18.12
C LEU A 31 7.62 10.93 16.64
N ILE A 32 6.87 11.99 16.30
CA ILE A 32 6.54 12.38 14.93
C ILE A 32 7.12 13.77 14.67
N GLN A 33 8.20 13.85 13.89
CA GLN A 33 8.80 15.13 13.52
C GLN A 33 7.82 15.97 12.67
N THR A 34 7.53 17.19 13.13
CA THR A 34 6.78 18.18 12.37
C THR A 34 7.72 18.91 11.41
N LYS A 35 7.90 18.40 10.19
CA LYS A 35 8.31 19.28 9.08
C LYS A 35 7.08 20.04 8.59
N ARG A 36 6.78 21.16 9.24
CA ARG A 36 5.86 22.20 8.74
C ARG A 36 6.66 23.45 8.42
N GLU A 37 7.50 23.37 7.40
CA GLU A 37 7.95 24.56 6.67
C GLU A 37 7.90 24.25 5.19
N GLY A 38 7.10 25.06 4.48
CA GLY A 38 6.84 24.92 3.06
C GLY A 38 5.81 23.84 2.75
N ILE A 39 4.73 24.24 2.07
CA ILE A 39 4.00 23.35 1.20
C ILE A 39 5.04 22.85 0.17
N ARG A 40 5.74 21.76 0.48
CA ARG A 40 6.23 20.89 -0.58
C ARG A 40 4.95 20.44 -1.25
N LYS A 41 4.59 21.10 -2.37
CA LYS A 41 3.84 20.46 -3.46
C LYS A 41 4.28 19.02 -3.40
N ARG A 42 3.37 18.06 -3.18
CA ARG A 42 3.70 16.62 -3.28
C ARG A 42 4.70 16.57 -4.41
N ARG A 43 5.97 16.30 -4.11
CA ARG A 43 6.96 16.11 -5.16
C ARG A 43 6.21 15.08 -5.99
N LYS A 44 5.84 15.42 -7.23
CA LYS A 44 5.55 14.35 -8.18
C LYS A 44 6.79 13.50 -7.96
N GLN A 45 6.62 12.35 -7.31
CA GLN A 45 7.68 11.37 -7.37
C GLN A 45 7.84 11.30 -8.87
N GLU A 46 8.99 11.78 -9.37
CA GLU A 46 9.37 11.42 -10.72
C GLU A 46 9.02 9.94 -10.77
N PRO A 47 8.15 9.52 -11.70
CA PRO A 47 7.88 8.11 -11.81
C PRO A 47 9.27 7.53 -11.89
N LEU A 48 9.65 6.77 -10.87
CA LEU A 48 10.96 6.18 -10.80
C LEU A 48 10.86 5.07 -11.85
N ARG A 49 10.86 5.48 -13.13
CA ARG A 49 11.17 4.72 -14.33
C ARG A 49 12.68 4.46 -14.28
N ARG A 50 13.18 4.03 -13.11
CA ARG A 50 14.15 2.95 -13.15
C ARG A 50 13.33 1.82 -13.69
N SER A 51 13.66 1.36 -14.88
CA SER A 51 13.35 0.04 -15.41
C SER A 51 13.21 -0.93 -14.24
N ALA A 52 11.98 -1.04 -13.75
CA ALA A 52 11.68 -1.86 -12.61
C ALA A 52 11.45 -3.22 -13.24
N SER A 53 12.55 -3.86 -13.64
CA SER A 53 12.65 -5.27 -13.29
C SER A 53 12.55 -5.30 -11.77
N VAL A 54 11.31 -5.28 -11.26
CA VAL A 54 11.00 -5.78 -9.92
C VAL A 54 11.23 -7.27 -10.02
N GLN A 55 12.48 -7.68 -10.24
CA GLN A 55 12.92 -8.96 -9.75
C GLN A 55 12.71 -8.82 -8.26
N ALA A 56 11.66 -9.45 -7.76
CA ALA A 56 11.50 -9.70 -6.35
C ALA A 56 12.72 -10.53 -5.94
N SER A 57 13.81 -9.83 -5.62
CA SER A 57 15.02 -10.45 -5.14
C SER A 57 14.70 -11.02 -3.77
N PHE A 58 14.97 -12.31 -3.60
CA PHE A 58 14.90 -12.92 -2.29
C PHE A 58 15.82 -12.16 -1.32
N LEU A 59 15.33 -11.96 -0.10
CA LEU A 59 16.04 -11.31 0.99
C LEU A 59 17.27 -12.13 1.35
N GLN A 60 18.39 -11.46 1.54
CA GLN A 60 19.59 -12.07 2.07
C GLN A 60 19.44 -12.30 3.58
N LEU A 61 20.03 -13.37 4.11
CA LEU A 61 19.97 -13.68 5.55
C LEU A 61 20.52 -12.55 6.42
N GLY A 62 21.51 -11.79 5.92
CA GLY A 62 22.03 -10.60 6.57
C GLY A 62 20.99 -9.50 6.73
N GLU A 63 20.22 -9.21 5.67
CA GLU A 63 19.14 -8.21 5.69
C GLU A 63 18.03 -8.60 6.67
N ILE A 64 17.70 -9.90 6.74
CA ILE A 64 16.69 -10.41 7.68
C ILE A 64 17.16 -10.25 9.13
N SER A 65 18.45 -10.52 9.39
CA SER A 65 19.07 -10.35 10.71
C SER A 65 19.08 -8.88 11.15
N GLU A 66 19.50 -7.98 10.25
CA GLU A 66 19.51 -6.54 10.48
C GLU A 66 18.09 -6.02 10.78
N PHE A 67 17.12 -6.40 9.97
CA PHE A 67 15.70 -6.10 10.20
C PHE A 67 15.26 -6.56 11.59
N GLY A 68 15.66 -7.77 11.99
CA GLY A 68 15.38 -8.30 13.32
C GLY A 68 15.90 -7.41 14.44
N ASN A 69 17.17 -7.02 14.37
CA ASN A 69 17.80 -6.16 15.37
C ASN A 69 17.11 -4.79 15.47
N LEU A 70 16.73 -4.19 14.34
CA LEU A 70 16.00 -2.93 14.31
C LEU A 70 14.61 -3.04 14.96
N VAL A 71 13.92 -4.15 14.73
CA VAL A 71 12.64 -4.44 15.39
C VAL A 71 12.82 -4.59 16.90
N ASP A 72 13.85 -5.29 17.35
CA ASP A 72 14.13 -5.48 18.77
C ASP A 72 14.44 -4.14 19.47
N GLU A 73 15.25 -3.29 18.84
CA GLU A 73 15.54 -1.92 19.31
C GLU A 73 14.26 -1.07 19.37
N TYR A 74 13.42 -1.14 18.33
CA TYR A 74 12.15 -0.41 18.31
C TYR A 74 11.21 -0.85 19.43
N VAL A 75 11.09 -2.16 19.67
CA VAL A 75 10.29 -2.72 20.76
C VAL A 75 10.82 -2.29 22.12
N ALA A 76 12.14 -2.28 22.31
CA ALA A 76 12.75 -1.78 23.55
C ALA A 76 12.39 -0.30 23.80
N CYS A 77 12.51 0.54 22.78
CA CYS A 77 12.13 1.96 22.84
C CYS A 77 10.64 2.16 23.14
N LEU A 78 9.76 1.34 22.54
CA LEU A 78 8.33 1.36 22.84
C LEU A 78 8.03 0.96 24.28
N LYS A 79 8.70 -0.07 24.81
CA LYS A 79 8.54 -0.48 26.21
C LYS A 79 8.98 0.61 27.18
N GLU A 80 10.05 1.32 26.87
CA GLU A 80 10.56 2.42 27.70
C GLU A 80 9.63 3.64 27.67
N LYS A 81 9.25 4.11 26.48
CA LYS A 81 8.54 5.38 26.30
C LYS A 81 7.02 5.27 26.34
N LEU A 82 6.49 4.07 26.10
CA LEU A 82 5.07 3.80 25.89
C LEU A 82 4.63 2.51 26.59
N ALA A 83 5.12 2.26 27.81
CA ALA A 83 4.81 1.06 28.60
C ALA A 83 3.29 0.80 28.79
N ALA A 84 2.47 1.85 28.77
CA ALA A 84 1.02 1.75 28.95
C ALA A 84 0.24 1.48 27.65
N VAL A 85 0.89 1.44 26.49
CA VAL A 85 0.22 1.32 25.19
C VAL A 85 -0.01 -0.15 24.83
N THR A 86 -1.26 -0.48 24.53
CA THR A 86 -1.64 -1.78 23.98
C THR A 86 -1.14 -1.93 22.54
N ILE A 87 -0.50 -3.05 22.24
CA ILE A 87 0.04 -3.36 20.92
C ILE A 87 -1.10 -3.80 20.00
N THR A 88 -1.15 -3.25 18.78
CA THR A 88 -2.13 -3.69 17.77
C THR A 88 -1.74 -5.06 17.20
N PRO A 89 -2.70 -5.87 16.71
CA PRO A 89 -2.39 -7.15 16.08
C PRO A 89 -1.39 -7.04 14.92
N LYS A 90 -1.43 -5.95 14.13
CA LYS A 90 -0.46 -5.68 13.06
C LYS A 90 0.95 -5.49 13.59
N CYS A 91 1.10 -4.74 14.68
CA CYS A 91 2.39 -4.57 15.35
C CYS A 91 2.88 -5.89 15.94
N HIS A 92 2.00 -6.71 16.53
CA HIS A 92 2.37 -8.03 17.04
C HIS A 92 2.89 -8.95 15.92
N LEU A 93 2.20 -9.00 14.78
CA LEU A 93 2.66 -9.74 13.59
C LEU A 93 4.05 -9.27 13.14
N LEU A 94 4.25 -7.95 13.04
CA LEU A 94 5.51 -7.33 12.67
C LEU A 94 6.66 -7.68 13.63
N PHE A 95 6.40 -7.63 14.94
CA PHE A 95 7.46 -7.79 15.93
C PHE A 95 7.82 -9.25 16.18
N VAL A 96 6.85 -10.17 16.06
CA VAL A 96 7.01 -11.56 16.53
C VAL A 96 7.12 -12.55 15.38
N HIS A 97 6.26 -12.45 14.38
CA HIS A 97 6.08 -13.53 13.40
C HIS A 97 6.86 -13.32 12.11
N VAL A 98 7.02 -12.05 11.78
CA VAL A 98 7.52 -11.60 10.50
C VAL A 98 8.97 -12.04 10.22
N ARG A 99 9.83 -12.01 11.24
CA ARG A 99 11.24 -12.42 11.11
C ARG A 99 11.33 -13.91 10.77
N ASN A 100 10.54 -14.74 11.45
CA ASN A 100 10.47 -16.17 11.19
C ASN A 100 9.94 -16.45 9.78
N PHE A 101 8.91 -15.71 9.36
CA PHE A 101 8.40 -15.80 7.99
C PHE A 101 9.48 -15.47 6.96
N MET A 102 10.21 -14.37 7.14
CA MET A 102 11.32 -13.98 6.27
C MET A 102 12.41 -15.06 6.21
N TYR A 103 12.78 -15.68 7.33
CA TYR A 103 13.77 -16.78 7.31
C TYR A 103 13.28 -18.03 6.58
N GLN A 104 11.99 -18.34 6.66
CA GLN A 104 11.40 -19.50 6.00
C GLN A 104 11.22 -19.30 4.50
N HIS A 105 10.84 -18.10 4.08
CA HIS A 105 10.40 -17.84 2.72
C HIS A 105 11.34 -16.94 1.92
N LEU A 106 12.28 -16.26 2.59
CA LEU A 106 13.23 -15.31 2.00
C LEU A 106 12.54 -14.18 1.23
N PHE A 107 11.28 -13.88 1.52
CA PHE A 107 10.57 -12.72 1.01
C PHE A 107 9.56 -12.25 2.05
N TRP A 108 8.98 -11.08 1.78
CA TRP A 108 7.80 -10.61 2.50
C TRP A 108 6.81 -9.96 1.55
N GLY A 109 7.27 -9.02 0.73
CA GLY A 109 6.42 -8.21 -0.14
C GLY A 109 5.81 -8.94 -1.32
N LEU A 110 6.31 -10.13 -1.67
CA LEU A 110 5.91 -10.85 -2.89
C LEU A 110 4.43 -11.27 -2.88
N ILE A 111 3.92 -11.66 -1.72
CA ILE A 111 2.51 -12.04 -1.53
C ILE A 111 1.65 -10.89 -1.00
N SER A 112 2.15 -9.65 -1.08
CA SER A 112 1.41 -8.51 -0.56
C SER A 112 0.18 -8.19 -1.42
N GLU A 113 -0.88 -7.68 -0.79
CA GLU A 113 -2.10 -7.25 -1.46
C GLU A 113 -1.92 -5.94 -2.26
N GLN A 114 -0.72 -5.36 -2.27
CA GLN A 114 -0.44 -4.08 -2.94
C GLN A 114 -0.69 -4.14 -4.46
N SER A 115 -0.41 -5.29 -5.09
CA SER A 115 -0.72 -5.50 -6.52
C SER A 115 -2.22 -5.50 -6.78
N ILE A 116 -3.01 -6.09 -5.88
CA ILE A 116 -4.48 -6.12 -5.96
C ILE A 116 -5.04 -4.72 -5.73
N GLU A 117 -4.53 -3.97 -4.76
CA GLU A 117 -4.93 -2.57 -4.52
C GLU A 117 -4.63 -1.67 -5.73
N ALA A 118 -3.49 -1.87 -6.38
CA ALA A 118 -3.15 -1.17 -7.62
C ALA A 118 -4.11 -1.52 -8.77
N LEU A 119 -4.43 -2.81 -8.94
CA LEU A 119 -5.40 -3.28 -9.92
C LEU A 119 -6.79 -2.67 -9.66
N HIS A 120 -7.25 -2.64 -8.41
CA HIS A 120 -8.51 -2.00 -8.03
C HIS A 120 -8.55 -0.51 -8.44
N ALA A 121 -7.46 0.22 -8.27
CA ALA A 121 -7.40 1.62 -8.69
C ALA A 121 -7.53 1.78 -10.22
N MET A 122 -6.93 0.87 -10.99
CA MET A 122 -7.04 0.84 -12.46
C MET A 122 -8.47 0.51 -12.90
N VAL A 123 -9.08 -0.52 -12.32
CA VAL A 123 -10.47 -0.90 -12.60
C VAL A 123 -11.43 0.26 -12.32
N ASN A 124 -11.27 0.95 -11.18
CA ASN A 124 -12.07 2.14 -10.85
C ASN A 124 -11.85 3.29 -11.86
N LYS A 125 -10.66 3.43 -12.43
CA LYS A 125 -10.36 4.44 -13.47
C LYS A 125 -11.09 4.11 -14.76
N ASP A 126 -11.09 2.85 -15.16
CA ASP A 126 -11.76 2.39 -16.38
C ASP A 126 -13.28 2.41 -16.25
N GLU A 127 -13.84 2.02 -15.11
CA GLU A 127 -15.27 2.14 -14.83
C GLU A 127 -15.75 3.59 -14.97
N ARG A 128 -14.97 4.57 -14.49
CA ARG A 128 -15.28 6.00 -14.67
C ARG A 128 -15.20 6.44 -16.14
N ARG A 129 -14.23 5.93 -16.91
CA ARG A 129 -14.10 6.23 -18.35
C ARG A 129 -15.27 5.66 -19.15
N LEU A 130 -15.75 4.49 -18.75
CA LEU A 130 -16.86 3.76 -19.38
C LEU A 130 -18.22 4.10 -18.76
N ALA A 131 -18.31 5.10 -17.88
CA ALA A 131 -19.54 5.47 -17.19
C ALA A 131 -20.66 5.93 -18.13
N SER A 132 -20.34 6.25 -19.39
CA SER A 132 -21.31 6.57 -20.45
C SER A 132 -22.05 5.32 -20.97
N LEU A 133 -21.48 4.13 -20.81
CA LEU A 133 -22.14 2.87 -21.16
C LEU A 133 -23.23 2.57 -20.13
N ARG A 134 -24.44 2.23 -20.60
CA ARG A 134 -25.58 1.90 -19.72
C ARG A 134 -25.56 0.46 -19.24
N ASN A 135 -24.96 -0.44 -20.02
CA ASN A 135 -24.97 -1.87 -19.75
C ASN A 135 -23.75 -2.28 -18.91
N ARG A 136 -24.01 -2.83 -17.73
CA ARG A 136 -22.94 -3.24 -16.80
C ARG A 136 -22.11 -4.41 -17.35
N SER A 137 -22.72 -5.29 -18.13
CA SER A 137 -22.00 -6.41 -18.75
C SER A 137 -20.98 -5.91 -19.77
N GLU A 138 -21.35 -4.91 -20.58
CA GLU A 138 -20.44 -4.29 -21.55
C GLU A 138 -19.30 -3.53 -20.87
N ILE A 139 -19.58 -2.84 -19.75
CA ILE A 139 -18.53 -2.19 -18.95
C ILE A 139 -17.51 -3.23 -18.47
N LEU A 140 -17.98 -4.34 -17.89
CA LEU A 140 -17.09 -5.39 -17.38
C LEU A 140 -16.27 -6.04 -18.50
N GLU A 141 -16.90 -6.33 -19.64
CA GLU A 141 -16.21 -6.89 -20.81
C GLU A 141 -15.08 -5.96 -21.29
N LYS A 142 -15.35 -4.65 -21.38
CA LYS A 142 -14.34 -3.66 -21.77
C LYS A 142 -13.23 -3.50 -20.75
N ILE A 143 -13.54 -3.50 -19.45
CA ILE A 143 -12.52 -3.47 -18.38
C ILE A 143 -11.60 -4.69 -18.49
N MET A 144 -12.16 -5.88 -18.71
CA MET A 144 -11.38 -7.11 -18.89
C MET A 144 -10.49 -7.04 -20.14
N GLN A 145 -11.03 -6.57 -21.28
CA GLN A 145 -10.26 -6.34 -22.50
C GLN A 145 -9.10 -5.35 -22.27
N TYR A 146 -9.35 -4.21 -21.62
CA TYR A 146 -8.31 -3.22 -21.31
C TYR A 146 -7.26 -3.76 -20.33
N SER A 147 -7.66 -4.54 -19.34
CA SER A 147 -6.72 -5.19 -18.43
C SER A 147 -5.81 -6.18 -19.15
N PHE A 148 -6.38 -7.02 -20.03
CA PHE A 148 -5.63 -7.98 -20.82
C PHE A 148 -4.63 -7.27 -21.74
N LEU A 149 -5.08 -6.26 -22.49
CA LEU A 149 -4.22 -5.50 -23.40
C LEU A 149 -3.05 -4.82 -22.66
N ARG A 150 -3.29 -4.25 -21.47
CA ARG A 150 -2.20 -3.65 -20.67
C ARG A 150 -1.17 -4.68 -20.23
N ASN A 151 -1.58 -5.88 -19.86
CA ASN A 151 -0.66 -6.95 -19.51
C ASN A 151 0.18 -7.38 -20.72
N VAL A 152 -0.46 -7.57 -21.87
CA VAL A 152 0.23 -7.91 -23.12
C VAL A 152 1.25 -6.84 -23.51
N LEU A 153 0.88 -5.56 -23.45
CA LEU A 153 1.79 -4.45 -23.75
C LEU A 153 2.96 -4.38 -22.77
N PHE A 154 2.72 -4.64 -21.49
CA PHE A 154 3.75 -4.68 -20.46
C PHE A 154 4.75 -5.83 -20.72
N ASP A 155 4.25 -7.03 -21.02
CA ASP A 155 5.07 -8.22 -21.28
C ASP A 155 5.89 -8.11 -22.58
N MET A 156 5.37 -7.36 -23.57
CA MET A 156 6.08 -7.09 -24.82
C MET A 156 7.19 -6.03 -24.66
N GLU A 157 7.40 -5.47 -23.46
CA GLU A 157 8.30 -4.35 -23.19
C GLU A 157 8.11 -3.15 -24.13
N ILE A 158 6.90 -3.01 -24.71
CA ILE A 158 6.53 -1.84 -25.49
C ILE A 158 6.29 -0.74 -24.46
N ALA A 159 7.36 -0.07 -24.06
CA ALA A 159 7.27 1.18 -23.36
C ALA A 159 6.47 2.12 -24.27
N CYS A 160 5.20 2.37 -23.94
CA CYS A 160 4.50 3.53 -24.46
C CYS A 160 5.26 4.76 -23.93
N GLU A 161 6.24 5.19 -24.71
CA GLU A 161 6.55 6.59 -24.86
C GLU A 161 5.24 7.24 -25.30
N ASP A 162 4.71 8.08 -24.39
CA ASP A 162 3.57 8.98 -24.59
C ASP A 162 2.16 8.33 -24.71
N GLU A 163 1.44 8.29 -23.56
CA GLU A 163 0.02 7.93 -23.45
C GLU A 163 -0.94 8.88 -24.21
N GLU A 164 -0.47 9.90 -24.93
CA GLU A 164 -1.32 10.93 -25.54
C GLU A 164 -1.74 10.66 -27.00
N GLU A 165 -1.07 9.77 -27.74
CA GLU A 165 -1.35 9.60 -29.18
C GLU A 165 -2.27 8.43 -29.55
N LEU A 166 -2.53 7.46 -28.66
CA LEU A 166 -3.26 6.24 -29.05
C LEU A 166 -4.81 6.39 -29.06
N PHE A 167 -5.35 7.56 -28.74
CA PHE A 167 -6.80 7.81 -28.65
C PHE A 167 -7.25 9.13 -29.31
N GLN A 168 -6.50 9.67 -30.26
CA GLN A 168 -7.04 10.62 -31.27
C GLN A 168 -7.56 9.84 -32.48
#